data_AF-A0A4S4G2N3-F1
#
_entry.id   AF-A0A4S4G2N3-F1
#
_cell.length_a   1.000
_cell.length_b   1.000
_cell.length_c   1.000
_cell.angle_alpha   90.00
_cell.angle_beta   90.00
_cell.angle_gamma   90.00
#
_symmetry.space_group_name_H-M   'P 1'
#
loop_
_entity.id
_entity.type
_entity.pdbx_description
1 polymer ?
#
loop_
_entity_poly.entity_id
_entity_poly.type
_entity_poly.pdbx_seq_one_letter_code
_entity_poly.pdbx_strand_id
1 'polypeptide(L)'
;MPAEARAGLAEALGGLFDDDAALSFSTEDLSMNASNYLPIEDMETAYLHGNEDWRMFDCYGPVFIGIFLCVFTFITSGMSLVTERMGGTMTRFLATPVKAGQILGGYTLAFGLLACLQSTIILWVALTFIGFPNEGNVGLVVFTCITMAMVSVALSLLVSGLATTPFQVIQLILLFVVPQILLCGANLATVGFDLAILWGFLALFFTLAAASFRKKRA
;
A
#
# COMPACT_ATOMS: atom_id res chain seq x y z
N MET A 1 -17.40 17.15 -85.76
CA MET A 1 -16.28 16.43 -85.13
C MET A 1 -15.92 15.25 -86.02
N PRO A 2 -14.65 15.10 -86.44
CA PRO A 2 -14.22 14.01 -87.31
C PRO A 2 -14.37 12.65 -86.62
N ALA A 3 -14.69 11.60 -87.38
CA ALA A 3 -14.99 10.26 -86.86
C ALA A 3 -13.83 9.64 -86.06
N GLU A 4 -12.58 10.03 -86.38
CA GLU A 4 -11.36 9.56 -85.71
C GLU A 4 -11.23 10.06 -84.27
N ALA A 5 -11.72 11.27 -83.96
CA ALA A 5 -11.65 11.84 -82.62
C ALA A 5 -12.62 11.14 -81.64
N ARG A 6 -13.67 10.49 -82.15
CA ARG A 6 -14.62 9.71 -81.33
C ARG A 6 -14.09 8.32 -80.98
N ALA A 7 -13.32 7.69 -81.88
CA ALA A 7 -12.68 6.40 -81.62
C ALA A 7 -11.58 6.54 -80.55
N GLY A 8 -10.75 7.60 -80.63
CA GLY A 8 -9.72 7.85 -79.62
C GLY A 8 -10.26 8.19 -78.23
N LEU A 9 -11.42 8.86 -78.15
CA LEU A 9 -12.07 9.14 -76.86
C LEU A 9 -12.75 7.90 -76.25
N ALA A 10 -13.23 6.97 -77.08
CA ALA A 10 -13.79 5.70 -76.60
C ALA A 10 -12.71 4.75 -76.09
N GLU A 11 -11.54 4.72 -76.73
CA GLU A 11 -10.38 3.93 -76.27
C GLU A 11 -9.78 4.52 -74.98
N ALA A 12 -9.70 5.85 -74.90
CA ALA A 12 -9.22 6.55 -73.70
C ALA A 12 -10.19 6.46 -72.50
N LEU A 13 -11.50 6.33 -72.73
CA LEU A 13 -12.47 6.08 -71.65
C LEU A 13 -12.67 4.60 -71.33
N GLY A 14 -12.44 3.69 -72.29
CA GLY A 14 -12.49 2.24 -72.08
C GLY A 14 -11.40 1.76 -71.12
N GLY A 15 -10.16 2.28 -71.27
CA GLY A 15 -9.06 1.95 -70.35
C GLY A 15 -9.15 2.61 -68.97
N LEU A 16 -10.13 3.48 -68.73
CA LEU A 16 -10.35 4.15 -67.44
C LEU A 16 -11.41 3.43 -66.59
N PHE A 17 -12.08 2.41 -67.16
CA PHE A 17 -13.12 1.61 -66.51
C PHE A 17 -12.78 0.09 -66.54
N ASP A 18 -11.50 -0.26 -66.70
CA ASP A 18 -11.04 -1.62 -66.38
C ASP A 18 -11.12 -1.79 -64.86
N ASP A 19 -11.94 -2.76 -64.43
CA ASP A 19 -12.35 -3.09 -63.07
C ASP A 19 -11.17 -3.53 -62.16
N ASP A 20 -9.95 -3.53 -62.69
CA ASP A 20 -8.73 -4.02 -62.04
C ASP A 20 -7.94 -2.90 -61.32
N ALA A 21 -8.17 -1.62 -61.69
CA ALA A 21 -7.43 -0.48 -61.14
C ALA A 21 -8.04 0.09 -59.85
N ALA A 22 -9.27 -0.29 -59.50
CA ALA A 22 -9.91 0.12 -58.24
C ALA A 22 -9.43 -0.70 -57.03
N LEU A 23 -8.62 -1.75 -57.24
CA LEU A 23 -8.08 -2.63 -56.20
C LEU A 23 -6.56 -2.53 -56.00
N SER A 24 -5.89 -1.53 -56.56
CA SER A 24 -4.46 -1.27 -56.32
C SER A 24 -4.15 0.10 -55.69
N PHE A 25 -5.17 0.81 -55.17
CA PHE A 25 -4.91 1.82 -54.14
C PHE A 25 -4.65 1.08 -52.82
N SER A 26 -3.42 0.52 -52.73
CA SER A 26 -2.93 -0.20 -51.58
C SER A 26 -3.10 0.66 -50.33
N THR A 27 -3.67 0.07 -49.30
CA THR A 27 -3.77 0.59 -47.93
C THR A 27 -2.39 0.78 -47.26
N GLU A 28 -1.32 0.66 -48.04
CA GLU A 28 0.08 0.82 -47.67
C GLU A 28 0.54 2.29 -47.81
N ASP A 29 -0.02 3.06 -48.76
CA ASP A 29 0.32 4.48 -48.96
C ASP A 29 -0.29 5.41 -47.88
N LEU A 30 -1.34 4.94 -47.20
CA LEU A 30 -1.97 5.57 -46.03
C LEU A 30 -1.66 4.77 -44.75
N SER A 31 -0.49 4.16 -44.65
CA SER A 31 0.01 3.69 -43.35
C SER A 31 1.32 4.40 -43.08
N MET A 32 1.23 5.57 -42.46
CA MET A 32 2.37 6.13 -41.75
C MET A 32 2.80 5.07 -40.72
N ASN A 33 3.84 4.30 -41.05
CA ASN A 33 4.48 3.39 -40.11
C ASN A 33 5.14 4.24 -39.03
N ALA A 34 4.36 4.55 -37.98
CA ALA A 34 4.78 5.36 -36.84
C ALA A 34 6.04 4.79 -36.15
N SER A 35 6.30 3.50 -36.34
CA SER A 35 7.50 2.79 -35.88
C SER A 35 8.80 3.39 -36.44
N ASN A 36 8.81 3.85 -37.71
CA ASN A 36 9.99 4.45 -38.34
C ASN A 36 10.34 5.86 -37.84
N TYR A 37 9.44 6.50 -37.08
CA TYR A 37 9.63 7.85 -36.53
C TYR A 37 9.86 7.86 -35.02
N LEU A 38 9.90 6.69 -34.38
CA LEU A 38 10.30 6.55 -32.98
C LEU A 38 11.78 6.18 -32.92
N PRO A 39 12.69 7.11 -32.57
CA PRO A 39 14.15 6.85 -32.51
C PRO A 39 14.60 5.94 -31.35
N ILE A 40 13.68 5.18 -30.75
CA ILE A 40 13.95 4.29 -29.62
C ILE A 40 13.17 2.98 -29.88
N GLU A 41 13.72 2.08 -30.69
CA GLU A 41 13.13 0.74 -30.89
C GLU A 41 13.52 -0.24 -29.79
N ASP A 42 14.72 -0.12 -29.22
CA ASP A 42 15.19 -1.03 -28.18
C ASP A 42 15.78 -0.25 -27.01
N MET A 43 14.90 0.11 -26.05
CA MET A 43 15.37 0.50 -24.73
C MET A 43 15.78 -0.80 -24.01
N GLU A 44 17.04 -1.21 -24.14
CA GLU A 44 17.61 -2.30 -23.35
C GLU A 44 17.67 -1.84 -21.89
N THR A 45 16.55 -2.01 -21.17
CA THR A 45 16.44 -1.68 -19.76
C THR A 45 17.18 -2.75 -18.97
N ALA A 46 18.46 -2.50 -18.69
CA ALA A 46 19.21 -3.26 -17.70
C ALA A 46 18.63 -2.98 -16.31
N TYR A 47 17.65 -3.78 -15.90
CA TYR A 47 17.10 -3.70 -14.56
C TYR A 47 18.17 -4.12 -13.54
N LEU A 48 18.64 -3.16 -12.75
CA LEU A 48 19.59 -3.40 -11.67
C LEU A 48 18.97 -4.19 -10.51
N HIS A 49 17.64 -4.09 -10.31
CA HIS A 49 16.83 -4.90 -9.39
C HIS A 49 15.45 -5.11 -10.02
N GLY A 50 15.02 -6.37 -10.11
CA GLY A 50 13.75 -6.76 -10.75
C GLY A 50 13.91 -7.26 -12.18
N ASN A 51 13.11 -8.23 -12.58
CA ASN A 51 13.03 -8.73 -13.96
C ASN A 51 11.77 -8.15 -14.63
N GLU A 52 11.67 -8.20 -15.96
CA GLU A 52 10.51 -7.67 -16.70
C GLU A 52 9.17 -8.31 -16.26
N ASP A 53 9.23 -9.50 -15.66
CA ASP A 53 8.09 -10.27 -15.13
C ASP A 53 7.67 -9.91 -13.69
N TRP A 54 8.27 -8.91 -13.04
CA TRP A 54 7.93 -8.57 -11.66
C TRP A 54 6.50 -8.04 -11.54
N ARG A 55 5.66 -8.78 -10.83
CA ARG A 55 4.27 -8.40 -10.58
C ARG A 55 4.27 -7.28 -9.54
N MET A 56 3.32 -6.35 -9.60
CA MET A 56 3.16 -5.30 -8.57
C MET A 56 3.18 -5.85 -7.14
N PHE A 57 2.71 -7.08 -6.95
CA PHE A 57 2.70 -7.75 -5.64
C PHE A 57 4.09 -8.03 -5.07
N ASP A 58 5.09 -8.33 -5.92
CA ASP A 58 6.46 -8.63 -5.48
C ASP A 58 7.18 -7.36 -5.00
N CYS A 59 6.87 -6.21 -5.63
CA CYS A 59 7.38 -4.90 -5.24
C CYS A 59 6.80 -4.43 -3.89
N TYR A 60 5.48 -4.58 -3.70
CA TYR A 60 4.81 -4.17 -2.45
C TYR A 60 4.83 -5.23 -1.34
N GLY A 61 5.31 -6.44 -1.64
CA GLY A 61 5.35 -7.57 -0.71
C GLY A 61 5.98 -7.26 0.65
N PRO A 62 7.22 -6.73 0.68
CA PRO A 62 7.89 -6.35 1.92
C PRO A 62 7.13 -5.27 2.71
N VAL A 63 6.47 -4.34 2.02
CA VAL A 63 5.65 -3.29 2.63
C VAL A 63 4.45 -3.89 3.38
N PHE A 64 3.78 -4.87 2.78
CA PHE A 64 2.67 -5.57 3.41
C PHE A 64 3.08 -6.35 4.66
N ILE A 65 4.27 -6.97 4.65
CA ILE A 65 4.81 -7.66 5.84
C ILE A 65 4.92 -6.68 7.01
N GLY A 66 5.50 -5.49 6.79
CA GLY A 66 5.64 -4.46 7.83
C GLY A 66 4.29 -3.94 8.35
N ILE A 67 3.31 -3.74 7.47
CA ILE A 67 1.96 -3.32 7.84
C ILE A 67 1.28 -4.39 8.69
N PHE A 68 1.32 -5.67 8.30
CA PHE A 68 0.71 -6.75 9.06
C PHE A 68 1.34 -6.94 10.43
N LEU A 69 2.69 -6.88 10.51
CA LEU A 69 3.38 -6.89 11.80
C LEU A 69 2.85 -5.78 12.71
N CYS A 70 2.75 -4.56 12.19
CA CYS A 70 2.32 -3.43 12.98
C CYS A 70 0.88 -3.58 13.46
N VAL A 71 -0.06 -3.88 12.54
CA VAL A 71 -1.49 -4.03 12.86
C VAL A 71 -1.72 -5.14 13.88
N PHE A 72 -1.11 -6.31 13.69
CA PHE A 72 -1.31 -7.41 14.62
C PHE A 72 -0.68 -7.15 15.99
N THR A 73 0.50 -6.52 16.04
CA THR A 73 1.12 -6.11 17.31
C THR A 73 0.26 -5.08 18.03
N PHE A 74 -0.35 -4.15 17.30
CA PHE A 74 -1.25 -3.15 17.87
C PHE A 74 -2.52 -3.75 18.47
N ILE A 75 -3.14 -4.71 17.77
CA ILE A 75 -4.35 -5.37 18.26
C ILE A 75 -4.03 -6.22 19.50
N THR A 76 -2.96 -7.01 19.44
CA THR A 76 -2.58 -7.92 20.54
C THR A 76 -2.16 -7.17 21.81
N SER A 77 -1.20 -6.24 21.71
CA SER A 77 -0.68 -5.48 22.86
C SER A 77 -1.59 -4.32 23.25
N GLY A 78 -2.05 -3.54 22.27
CA GLY A 78 -2.75 -2.27 22.52
C GLY A 78 -4.13 -2.47 23.13
N MET A 79 -4.88 -3.46 22.67
CA MET A 79 -6.20 -3.77 23.22
C MET A 79 -6.07 -4.34 24.64
N SER A 80 -5.13 -5.28 24.84
CA SER A 80 -4.93 -5.95 26.13
C SER A 80 -4.58 -4.97 27.27
N LEU A 81 -3.68 -4.03 27.01
CA LEU A 81 -3.28 -3.04 28.01
C LEU A 81 -4.40 -2.06 28.37
N VAL A 82 -5.24 -1.69 27.40
CA VAL A 82 -6.33 -0.73 27.66
C VAL A 82 -7.49 -1.40 28.37
N THR A 83 -7.84 -2.65 28.01
CA THR A 83 -8.90 -3.38 28.69
C THR A 83 -8.54 -3.63 30.17
N GLU A 84 -7.28 -3.91 30.48
CA GLU A 84 -6.83 -4.05 31.88
C GLU A 84 -6.99 -2.78 32.71
N ARG A 85 -6.59 -1.62 32.15
CA ARG A 85 -6.72 -0.33 32.86
C ARG A 85 -8.18 0.03 33.09
N MET A 86 -9.04 -0.27 32.12
CA MET A 86 -10.49 -0.05 32.21
C MET A 86 -11.19 -1.01 33.17
N GLY A 87 -10.66 -2.23 33.32
CA GLY A 87 -11.18 -3.23 34.25
C GLY A 87 -10.94 -2.91 35.73
N GLY A 88 -10.21 -1.83 36.05
CA GLY A 88 -10.02 -1.39 37.44
C GLY A 88 -9.03 -2.24 38.26
N THR A 89 -8.27 -3.15 37.65
CA THR A 89 -7.24 -3.91 38.39
C THR A 89 -6.04 -3.03 38.79
N MET A 90 -5.78 -1.97 38.01
CA MET A 90 -4.70 -1.01 38.23
C MET A 90 -4.86 -0.22 39.54
N THR A 91 -6.09 0.06 39.97
CA THR A 91 -6.35 0.74 41.26
C THR A 91 -6.08 -0.17 42.46
N ARG A 92 -6.17 -1.49 42.28
CA ARG A 92 -5.73 -2.48 43.28
C ARG A 92 -4.22 -2.59 43.38
N PHE A 93 -3.49 -2.43 42.27
CA PHE A 93 -2.03 -2.36 42.30
C PHE A 93 -1.51 -1.08 42.97
N LEU A 94 -2.23 0.05 42.88
CA LEU A 94 -1.90 1.30 43.60
C LEU A 94 -2.07 1.21 45.13
N ALA A 95 -2.74 0.18 45.65
CA ALA A 95 -2.78 -0.10 47.09
C ALA A 95 -1.51 -0.80 47.60
N THR A 96 -0.60 -1.20 46.70
CA THR A 96 0.68 -1.84 46.98
C THR A 96 1.81 -0.86 46.66
N PRO A 97 2.90 -0.75 47.45
CA PRO A 97 3.99 0.21 47.20
C PRO A 97 4.88 -0.23 46.02
N VAL A 98 4.31 -0.34 44.81
CA VAL A 98 5.01 -0.71 43.57
C VAL A 98 5.09 0.50 42.65
N LYS A 99 6.29 0.78 42.11
CA LYS A 99 6.51 1.91 41.20
C LYS A 99 5.87 1.64 39.83
N ALA A 100 5.13 2.62 39.29
CA ALA A 100 4.49 2.52 37.96
C ALA A 100 5.46 2.16 36.82
N GLY A 101 6.73 2.59 36.93
CA GLY A 101 7.76 2.26 35.94
C GLY A 101 8.16 0.78 35.91
N GLN A 102 8.08 0.05 37.03
CA GLN A 102 8.37 -1.39 37.06
C GLN A 102 7.26 -2.20 36.37
N ILE A 103 6.00 -1.77 36.55
CA ILE A 103 4.84 -2.39 35.89
C ILE A 103 4.94 -2.17 34.37
N LEU A 104 5.25 -0.94 33.95
CA LEU A 104 5.42 -0.61 32.53
C LEU A 104 6.57 -1.38 31.89
N GLY A 105 7.69 -1.53 32.60
CA GLY A 105 8.83 -2.32 32.15
C GLY A 105 8.50 -3.79 31.95
N GLY A 106 7.78 -4.41 32.89
CA GLY A 106 7.32 -5.80 32.76
C GLY A 106 6.38 -6.00 31.57
N TYR A 107 5.45 -5.07 31.37
CA TYR A 107 4.54 -5.08 30.22
C TYR A 107 5.25 -4.95 28.88
N THR A 108 6.21 -4.03 28.80
CA THR A 108 7.01 -3.81 27.59
C THR A 108 7.84 -5.05 27.26
N LEU A 109 8.41 -5.71 28.27
CA LEU A 109 9.22 -6.92 28.08
C LEU A 109 8.34 -8.10 27.64
N ALA A 110 7.19 -8.31 28.28
CA ALA A 110 6.26 -9.37 27.93
C ALA A 110 5.73 -9.22 26.49
N PHE A 111 5.22 -8.04 26.13
CA PHE A 111 4.74 -7.78 24.77
C PHE A 111 5.88 -7.68 23.75
N GLY A 112 7.07 -7.24 24.14
CA GLY A 112 8.26 -7.26 23.30
C GLY A 112 8.66 -8.67 22.89
N LEU A 113 8.71 -9.61 23.85
CA LEU A 113 8.98 -11.03 23.56
C LEU A 113 7.89 -11.65 22.68
N LEU A 114 6.61 -11.37 22.98
CA LEU A 114 5.50 -11.82 22.14
C LEU A 114 5.59 -11.26 20.72
N ALA A 115 5.93 -9.98 20.55
CA ALA A 115 6.08 -9.36 19.25
C ALA A 115 7.28 -9.94 18.45
N CYS A 116 8.39 -10.26 19.11
CA CYS A 116 9.53 -10.96 18.47
C CYS A 116 9.13 -12.37 17.99
N LEU A 117 8.40 -13.12 18.83
CA LEU A 117 7.94 -14.46 18.46
C LEU A 117 6.91 -14.38 17.32
N GLN A 118 5.95 -13.47 17.43
CA GLN A 118 4.91 -13.25 16.43
C GLN A 118 5.50 -12.79 15.08
N SER A 119 6.44 -11.85 15.09
CA SER A 119 7.12 -11.38 13.87
C SER A 119 7.89 -12.49 13.18
N THR A 120 8.55 -13.37 13.95
CA THR A 120 9.26 -14.54 13.40
C THR A 120 8.29 -15.49 12.70
N ILE A 121 7.13 -15.77 13.30
CA ILE A 121 6.10 -16.63 12.71
C ILE A 121 5.56 -16.01 11.42
N ILE A 122 5.24 -14.71 11.43
CA ILE A 122 4.72 -14.01 10.25
C ILE A 122 5.73 -14.04 9.11
N LEU A 123 7.01 -13.77 9.41
CA LEU A 123 8.06 -13.80 8.41
C LEU A 123 8.29 -15.20 7.84
N TRP A 124 8.26 -16.24 8.69
CA TRP A 124 8.38 -17.61 8.25
C TRP A 124 7.25 -18.03 7.29
N VAL A 125 6.01 -17.64 7.59
CA VAL A 125 4.86 -17.86 6.71
C VAL A 125 4.99 -17.04 5.42
N ALA A 126 5.41 -15.77 5.49
CA ALA A 126 5.57 -14.92 4.32
C ALA A 126 6.64 -15.44 3.34
N LEU A 127 7.76 -15.96 3.85
CA LEU A 127 8.81 -16.53 3.00
C LEU A 127 8.44 -17.92 2.45
N THR A 128 7.76 -18.76 3.24
CA THR A 128 7.49 -20.16 2.86
C THR A 128 6.21 -20.30 2.02
N PHE A 129 5.12 -19.65 2.42
CA PHE A 129 3.80 -19.83 1.77
C PHE A 129 3.54 -18.82 0.66
N ILE A 130 3.94 -17.56 0.84
CA ILE A 130 3.74 -16.52 -0.17
C ILE A 130 4.87 -16.53 -1.21
N GLY A 131 6.08 -16.99 -0.84
CA GLY A 131 7.18 -17.14 -1.78
C GLY A 131 7.69 -15.81 -2.33
N PHE A 132 7.73 -14.76 -1.48
CA PHE A 132 8.26 -13.46 -1.90
C PHE A 132 9.70 -13.59 -2.41
N PRO A 133 10.02 -13.03 -3.60
CA PRO A 133 11.36 -13.05 -4.15
C PRO A 133 12.29 -12.23 -3.25
N ASN A 134 13.04 -12.93 -2.40
CA ASN A 134 14.07 -12.33 -1.58
C ASN A 134 15.43 -12.52 -2.26
N GLU A 135 15.79 -11.59 -3.15
CA GLU A 135 17.10 -11.57 -3.80
C GLU A 135 18.23 -11.08 -2.87
N GLY A 136 17.90 -10.66 -1.64
CA GLY A 136 18.86 -10.18 -0.63
C GLY A 136 19.14 -11.15 0.53
N ASN A 137 19.91 -10.71 1.52
CA ASN A 137 20.18 -11.50 2.73
C ASN A 137 18.95 -11.55 3.66
N VAL A 138 18.39 -12.74 3.86
CA VAL A 138 17.25 -13.00 4.76
C VAL A 138 17.48 -12.44 6.17
N GLY A 139 18.73 -12.44 6.64
CA GLY A 139 19.10 -11.89 7.95
C GLY A 139 18.80 -10.39 8.09
N LEU A 140 18.93 -9.60 7.03
CA LEU A 140 18.57 -8.18 7.04
C LEU A 140 17.05 -7.99 7.15
N VAL A 141 16.27 -8.87 6.50
CA VAL A 141 14.81 -8.89 6.58
C VAL A 141 14.33 -9.24 7.99
N VAL A 142 14.94 -10.25 8.61
CA VAL A 142 14.66 -10.62 10.00
C VAL A 142 15.01 -9.46 10.94
N PHE A 143 16.18 -8.85 10.76
CA PHE A 143 16.62 -7.73 11.59
C PHE A 143 15.66 -6.53 11.52
N THR A 144 15.25 -6.13 10.31
CA THR A 144 14.29 -5.03 10.15
C THR A 144 12.91 -5.38 10.69
N CYS A 145 12.47 -6.64 10.62
CA CYS A 145 11.19 -7.06 11.20
C CYS A 145 11.21 -7.00 12.73
N ILE A 146 12.31 -7.42 13.37
CA ILE A 146 12.44 -7.38 14.83
C ILE A 146 12.51 -5.94 15.35
N THR A 147 13.30 -5.07 14.70
CA THR A 147 13.37 -3.65 15.09
C THR A 147 12.03 -2.95 14.88
N MET A 148 11.32 -3.26 13.79
CA MET A 148 9.96 -2.78 13.53
C MET A 148 8.98 -3.25 14.60
N ALA A 149 9.04 -4.53 15.01
CA ALA A 149 8.20 -5.07 16.07
C ALA A 149 8.41 -4.32 17.40
N MET A 150 9.66 -4.03 17.77
CA MET A 150 9.99 -3.25 18.97
C MET A 150 9.42 -1.83 18.92
N VAL A 151 9.51 -1.16 17.76
CA VAL A 151 8.90 0.17 17.54
C VAL A 151 7.38 0.09 17.66
N SER A 152 6.74 -0.92 17.07
CA SER A 152 5.30 -1.12 17.18
C SER A 152 4.83 -1.36 18.61
N VAL A 153 5.59 -2.12 19.42
CA VAL A 153 5.28 -2.31 20.85
C VAL A 153 5.36 -0.98 21.61
N ALA A 154 6.41 -0.19 21.37
CA ALA A 154 6.55 1.13 22.00
C ALA A 154 5.39 2.07 21.62
N LEU A 155 4.98 2.09 20.34
CA LEU A 155 3.83 2.87 19.88
C LEU A 155 2.51 2.36 20.48
N SER A 156 2.30 1.05 20.54
CA SER A 156 1.13 0.43 21.19
C SER A 156 1.02 0.82 22.67
N LEU A 157 2.16 0.90 23.37
CA LEU A 157 2.22 1.31 24.76
C LEU A 157 1.86 2.80 24.94
N LEU A 158 2.33 3.66 24.03
CA LEU A 158 1.95 5.08 23.97
C LEU A 158 0.43 5.23 23.79
N VAL A 159 -0.15 4.47 22.85
CA VAL A 159 -1.60 4.43 22.58
C VAL A 159 -2.40 4.04 23.82
N SER A 160 -1.90 3.08 24.60
CA SER A 160 -2.55 2.71 25.85
C SER A 160 -2.59 3.86 26.87
N GLY A 161 -1.61 4.76 26.87
CA GLY A 161 -1.60 5.98 27.68
C GLY A 161 -2.61 7.05 27.25
N LEU A 162 -2.93 7.13 25.95
CA LEU A 162 -3.83 8.14 25.40
C LEU A 162 -5.31 7.72 25.45
N ALA A 163 -5.60 6.43 25.39
CA ALA A 163 -6.97 5.93 25.29
C ALA A 163 -7.62 5.69 26.66
N THR A 164 -8.87 6.12 26.80
CA THR A 164 -9.70 5.95 28.02
C THR A 164 -10.91 5.06 27.79
N THR A 165 -11.15 4.58 26.58
CA THR A 165 -12.19 3.59 26.29
C THR A 165 -11.72 2.59 25.25
N PRO A 166 -12.17 1.33 25.27
CA PRO A 166 -11.80 0.33 24.26
C PRO A 166 -12.16 0.75 22.84
N PHE A 167 -13.28 1.48 22.68
CA PHE A 167 -13.72 1.96 21.37
C PHE A 167 -12.79 3.05 20.81
N GLN A 168 -12.26 3.92 21.69
CA GLN A 168 -11.26 4.91 21.32
C GLN A 168 -9.94 4.25 20.89
N VAL A 169 -9.56 3.10 21.48
CA VAL A 169 -8.34 2.37 21.08
C VAL A 169 -8.41 1.95 19.63
N ILE A 170 -9.54 1.40 19.19
CA ILE A 170 -9.69 0.93 17.81
C ILE A 170 -9.49 2.10 16.83
N GLN A 171 -10.04 3.28 17.17
CA GLN A 171 -9.85 4.51 16.38
C GLN A 171 -8.41 5.04 16.45
N LEU A 172 -7.74 4.91 17.60
CA LEU A 172 -6.36 5.35 17.77
C LEU A 172 -5.37 4.41 17.04
N ILE A 173 -5.65 3.11 16.97
CA ILE A 173 -4.88 2.15 16.16
C ILE A 173 -4.90 2.61 14.70
N LEU A 174 -6.08 2.97 14.17
CA LEU A 174 -6.24 3.50 12.82
C LEU A 174 -5.44 4.79 12.60
N LEU A 175 -5.40 5.69 13.60
CA LEU A 175 -4.62 6.93 13.55
C LEU A 175 -3.12 6.68 13.34
N PHE A 176 -2.56 5.59 13.88
CA PHE A 176 -1.14 5.27 13.70
C PHE A 176 -0.88 4.43 12.45
N VAL A 177 -1.77 3.49 12.12
CA VAL A 177 -1.62 2.58 10.97
C VAL A 177 -1.75 3.33 9.64
N VAL A 178 -2.70 4.26 9.52
CA VAL A 178 -2.95 4.96 8.23
C VAL A 178 -1.75 5.81 7.78
N PRO A 179 -1.15 6.69 8.62
CA PRO A 179 0.05 7.42 8.24
C PRO A 179 1.22 6.51 7.90
N GLN A 180 1.33 5.37 8.59
CA GLN A 180 2.41 4.41 8.36
C GLN A 180 2.29 3.74 6.99
N ILE A 181 1.08 3.46 6.54
CA ILE A 181 0.82 2.97 5.17
C ILE A 181 1.21 4.05 4.14
N LEU A 182 0.86 5.31 4.37
CA LEU A 182 1.23 6.40 3.47
C LEU A 182 2.75 6.59 3.36
N LEU A 183 3.44 6.59 4.49
CA LEU A 183 4.89 6.76 4.55
C LEU A 183 5.67 5.58 3.93
N CYS A 184 5.02 4.43 3.73
CA CYS A 184 5.66 3.24 3.17
C CYS A 184 5.65 3.17 1.63
N GLY A 185 5.02 4.13 0.93
CA GLY A 185 5.08 4.16 -0.54
C GLY A 185 4.08 5.06 -1.27
N ALA A 186 3.28 5.87 -0.58
CA ALA A 186 2.34 6.75 -1.24
C ALA A 186 3.00 8.10 -1.58
N ASN A 187 3.19 8.37 -2.87
CA ASN A 187 3.31 9.75 -3.35
C ASN A 187 1.98 10.45 -3.04
N LEU A 188 1.97 11.46 -2.15
CA LEU A 188 0.75 12.22 -1.82
C LEU A 188 0.06 12.86 -3.04
N ALA A 189 0.76 12.94 -4.19
CA ALA A 189 0.23 13.44 -5.45
C ALA A 189 -0.65 12.43 -6.23
N THR A 190 -0.53 11.11 -5.99
CA THR A 190 -1.33 10.08 -6.69
C THR A 190 -2.59 9.66 -5.95
N VAL A 191 -2.70 9.97 -4.66
CA VAL A 191 -3.90 9.72 -3.85
C VAL A 191 -4.92 10.84 -4.04
N GLY A 192 -5.78 10.66 -5.05
CA GLY A 192 -6.78 11.63 -5.48
C GLY A 192 -7.80 12.06 -4.41
N PHE A 193 -8.69 12.97 -4.84
CA PHE A 193 -9.73 13.65 -4.05
C PHE A 193 -10.58 12.75 -3.13
N ASP A 194 -10.80 11.48 -3.49
CA ASP A 194 -11.55 10.50 -2.69
C ASP A 194 -10.91 10.18 -1.34
N LEU A 195 -9.57 10.20 -1.26
CA LEU A 195 -8.91 9.92 0.01
C LEU A 195 -9.21 11.05 1.01
N ALA A 196 -9.20 12.31 0.58
CA ALA A 196 -9.47 13.47 1.44
C ALA A 196 -10.86 13.42 2.09
N ILE A 197 -11.86 12.86 1.40
CA ILE A 197 -13.21 12.62 1.95
C ILE A 197 -13.15 11.58 3.08
N LEU A 198 -12.42 10.48 2.88
CA LEU A 198 -12.21 9.45 3.90
C LEU A 198 -11.44 10.00 5.11
N TRP A 199 -10.45 10.86 4.88
CA TRP A 199 -9.74 11.61 5.93
C TRP A 199 -10.67 12.55 6.71
N GLY A 200 -11.55 13.28 6.01
CA GLY A 200 -12.56 14.13 6.64
C GLY A 200 -13.53 13.34 7.51
N PHE A 201 -13.95 12.16 7.06
CA PHE A 201 -14.84 11.28 7.80
C PHE A 201 -14.19 10.71 9.07
N LEU A 202 -12.92 10.30 8.96
CA LEU A 202 -12.11 9.83 10.09
C LEU A 202 -11.88 10.97 11.11
N ALA A 203 -11.55 12.16 10.64
CA ALA A 203 -11.36 13.35 11.46
C ALA A 203 -12.64 13.81 12.16
N LEU A 204 -13.80 13.64 11.53
CA LEU A 204 -15.12 13.92 12.10
C LEU A 204 -15.48 12.94 13.23
N PHE A 205 -15.25 11.64 13.02
CA PHE A 205 -15.42 10.64 14.08
C PHE A 205 -14.49 10.92 15.27
N PHE A 206 -13.27 11.36 14.99
CA PHE A 206 -12.30 11.75 16.01
C PHE A 206 -12.71 13.00 16.80
N THR A 207 -13.24 14.04 16.12
CA THR A 207 -13.74 15.24 16.80
C THR A 207 -14.97 14.95 17.66
N LEU A 208 -15.84 14.03 17.24
CA LEU A 208 -16.96 13.56 18.07
C LEU A 208 -16.49 12.79 19.30
N ALA A 209 -15.47 11.91 19.15
CA ALA A 209 -14.85 11.24 20.28
C ALA A 209 -14.19 12.24 21.24
N ALA A 210 -13.47 13.24 20.71
CA ALA A 210 -12.86 14.32 21.49
C ALA A 210 -13.91 15.20 22.21
N ALA A 211 -15.04 15.49 21.55
CA ALA A 211 -16.14 16.26 22.11
C ALA A 211 -16.85 15.52 23.26
N SER A 212 -16.89 14.19 23.22
CA SER A 212 -17.44 13.36 24.31
C SER A 212 -16.72 13.57 25.65
N PHE A 213 -15.41 13.85 25.64
CA PHE A 213 -14.62 14.14 26.85
C PHE A 213 -14.95 15.46 27.53
N ARG A 214 -15.62 16.40 26.85
CA ARG A 214 -15.97 17.71 27.42
C ARG A 214 -17.22 17.69 28.29
N LYS A 215 -17.98 16.58 28.36
CA LYS A 215 -19.26 16.52 29.07
C LYS A 215 -19.27 15.45 30.17
N LYS A 216 -18.49 15.67 31.24
CA LYS A 216 -18.77 15.17 32.61
C LYS A 216 -17.79 15.79 33.62
N ARG A 217 -18.07 17.05 33.97
CA ARG A 217 -17.80 17.63 35.30
C ARG A 217 -18.94 18.60 35.62
N ALA A 218 -20.08 18.02 35.99
CA ALA A 218 -21.12 18.62 36.83
C ALA A 218 -21.89 17.44 37.43
#